data_AF-A0A0U9HSI2-F1
#
_entry.id   AF-A0A0U9HSI2-F1
#
_cell.length_a   1.000
_cell.length_b   1.000
_cell.length_c   1.000
_cell.angle_alpha   90.00
_cell.angle_beta   90.00
_cell.angle_gamma   90.00
#
_symmetry.space_group_name_H-M   'P 1'
#
loop_
_entity.id
_entity.type
_entity.pdbx_description
1 polymer ?
#
loop_
_entity_poly.entity_id
_entity_poly.type
_entity_poly.pdbx_seq_one_letter_code
_entity_poly.pdbx_strand_id
1 'polypeptide(L)'
;MSKTFKIFFLILIALILWTALAFVDAGAIGIGIILSVFAFIDIITGKFKENEKIIWIVVVLIAITIGMLGILLKKPAEDNNSMNFLFGLIAVILSLSYFLVGRRGKLK
;
A
#
# COMPACT_ATOMS: atom_id res chain seq x y z
N MET A 1 15.41 -12.65 -12.86
CA MET A 1 15.49 -11.19 -12.57
C MET A 1 16.51 -10.98 -11.46
N SER A 2 17.58 -10.21 -11.68
CA SER A 2 18.58 -9.94 -10.65
C SER A 2 17.96 -9.14 -9.48
N LYS A 3 18.49 -9.28 -8.27
CA LYS A 3 18.03 -8.49 -7.10
C LYS A 3 18.06 -6.99 -7.40
N THR A 4 19.11 -6.53 -8.08
CA THR A 4 19.30 -5.14 -8.47
C THR A 4 18.19 -4.65 -9.40
N PHE A 5 17.80 -5.46 -10.39
CA PHE A 5 16.73 -5.09 -11.32
C PHE A 5 15.37 -5.02 -10.62
N LYS A 6 15.09 -5.91 -9.66
CA LYS A 6 13.87 -5.85 -8.84
C LYS A 6 13.79 -4.55 -8.02
N ILE A 7 14.90 -4.15 -7.40
CA ILE A 7 14.97 -2.91 -6.62
C ILE A 7 14.72 -1.70 -7.51
N PHE A 8 15.38 -1.65 -8.68
CA PHE A 8 15.21 -0.55 -9.63
C PHE A 8 13.75 -0.44 -10.12
N PHE A 9 13.13 -1.59 -10.41
CA PHE A 9 11.72 -1.67 -10.80
C PHE A 9 10.76 -1.19 -9.69
N LEU A 10 11.03 -1.56 -8.44
CA LEU A 10 10.25 -1.11 -7.28
C LEU A 10 10.36 0.41 -7.09
N ILE A 11 11.56 0.97 -7.22
CA ILE A 11 11.79 2.42 -7.13
C ILE A 11 11.03 3.15 -8.24
N LEU A 12 11.09 2.65 -9.47
CA LEU A 12 10.37 3.23 -10.61
C LEU A 12 8.85 3.25 -10.36
N ILE A 13 8.28 2.15 -9.88
CA ILE A 13 6.85 2.07 -9.53
C ILE A 13 6.49 3.08 -8.43
N ALA A 14 7.34 3.20 -7.40
CA ALA A 14 7.15 4.17 -6.32
C ALA A 14 7.04 5.60 -6.85
N LEU A 15 7.93 5.94 -7.79
CA LEU A 15 8.07 7.28 -8.34
C LEU A 15 6.86 7.63 -9.23
N ILE A 16 6.40 6.66 -10.03
CA ILE A 16 5.17 6.77 -10.83
C ILE A 16 3.94 6.91 -9.94
N LEU A 17 3.82 6.09 -8.89
CA LEU A 17 2.71 6.18 -7.94
C LEU A 17 2.71 7.51 -7.18
N TRP A 18 3.89 7.95 -6.73
CA TRP A 18 4.03 9.22 -6.02
C TRP A 18 3.61 10.39 -6.90
N THR A 19 4.08 10.44 -8.15
CA THR A 19 3.69 11.48 -9.10
C THR A 19 2.20 11.44 -9.39
N ALA A 20 1.63 10.27 -9.67
CA ALA A 20 0.20 10.11 -9.89
C ALA A 20 -0.64 10.55 -8.67
N LEU A 21 -0.21 10.21 -7.45
CA LEU A 21 -0.90 10.57 -6.21
C LEU A 21 -0.74 12.05 -5.85
N ALA A 22 0.40 12.67 -6.19
CA ALA A 22 0.62 14.11 -6.06
C ALA A 22 -0.31 14.90 -6.98
N PHE A 23 -0.60 14.40 -8.19
CA PHE A 23 -1.58 15.01 -9.09
C PHE A 23 -3.00 15.02 -8.52
N VAL A 24 -3.36 14.08 -7.64
CA VAL A 24 -4.67 14.04 -6.98
C VAL A 24 -4.65 14.65 -5.58
N ASP A 25 -3.55 15.32 -5.22
CA ASP A 25 -3.32 15.91 -3.90
C ASP A 25 -3.61 14.91 -2.75
N ALA A 26 -3.13 13.67 -2.89
CA ALA A 26 -3.50 12.58 -1.98
C ALA A 26 -2.91 12.72 -0.55
N GLY A 27 -1.94 13.62 -0.32
CA GLY A 27 -1.33 13.87 0.99
C GLY A 27 -0.90 12.58 1.72
N ALA A 28 -1.23 12.48 3.01
CA ALA A 28 -0.92 11.31 3.85
C ALA A 28 -1.60 10.01 3.38
N ILE A 29 -2.73 10.10 2.69
CA ILE A 29 -3.44 8.93 2.12
C ILE A 29 -2.60 8.29 1.02
N GLY A 30 -1.90 9.10 0.23
CA GLY A 30 -1.00 8.62 -0.81
C GLY A 30 0.13 7.73 -0.29
N ILE A 31 0.66 8.04 0.91
CA ILE A 31 1.69 7.23 1.56
C ILE A 31 1.16 5.82 1.88
N GLY A 32 -0.07 5.73 2.40
CA GLY A 32 -0.72 4.45 2.70
C GLY A 32 -0.95 3.59 1.45
N ILE A 33 -1.34 4.21 0.33
CA ILE A 33 -1.52 3.51 -0.95
C ILE A 33 -0.19 3.00 -1.48
N ILE A 34 0.89 3.80 -1.42
CA ILE A 34 2.21 3.39 -1.88
C ILE A 34 2.73 2.19 -1.06
N LEU A 35 2.60 2.25 0.27
CA LEU A 35 2.96 1.13 1.14
C LEU A 35 2.13 -0.13 0.86
N SER A 36 0.84 0.04 0.56
CA SER A 36 -0.03 -1.07 0.19
C SER A 36 0.42 -1.71 -1.13
N VAL A 37 0.74 -0.91 -2.15
CA VAL A 37 1.24 -1.43 -3.44
C VAL A 37 2.58 -2.16 -3.26
N PHE A 38 3.48 -1.65 -2.43
CA PHE A 38 4.72 -2.35 -2.12
C PHE A 38 4.49 -3.69 -1.40
N ALA A 39 3.57 -3.72 -0.44
CA ALA A 39 3.16 -4.95 0.20
C ALA A 39 2.59 -5.95 -0.84
N PHE A 40 1.74 -5.48 -1.77
CA PHE A 40 1.18 -6.30 -2.84
C PHE A 40 2.27 -6.93 -3.72
N ILE A 41 3.24 -6.13 -4.15
CA ILE A 41 4.33 -6.62 -5.01
C ILE A 41 5.20 -7.63 -4.26
N ASP A 42 5.49 -7.41 -2.97
CA ASP A 42 6.25 -8.37 -2.16
C ASP A 42 5.45 -9.66 -1.91
N ILE A 43 4.11 -9.60 -1.81
CA ILE A 43 3.26 -10.80 -1.75
C ILE A 43 3.38 -11.60 -3.04
N ILE A 44 3.25 -10.96 -4.21
CA ILE A 44 3.27 -11.64 -5.50
C ILE A 44 4.65 -12.22 -5.81
N THR A 45 5.70 -11.44 -5.57
CA THR A 45 7.08 -11.78 -5.95
C THR A 45 7.86 -12.56 -4.90
N GLY A 46 7.34 -12.61 -3.67
CA GLY A 46 7.92 -13.35 -2.55
C GLY A 46 7.52 -14.83 -2.51
N LYS A 47 8.25 -15.60 -1.71
CA LYS A 47 7.89 -16.99 -1.37
C LYS A 47 6.85 -16.99 -0.25
N PHE A 48 5.57 -17.02 -0.61
CA PHE A 48 4.46 -17.22 0.31
C PHE A 48 3.88 -18.63 0.12
N LYS A 49 3.39 -19.25 1.19
CA LYS A 49 2.51 -20.41 1.06
C LYS A 49 1.22 -19.97 0.35
N GLU A 50 0.65 -20.78 -0.53
CA GLU A 50 -0.49 -20.38 -1.37
C GLU A 50 -1.67 -19.80 -0.56
N ASN A 51 -2.06 -20.46 0.53
CA ASN A 51 -3.16 -19.98 1.38
C ASN A 51 -2.84 -18.64 2.08
N GLU A 52 -1.60 -18.44 2.54
CA GLU A 52 -1.19 -17.18 3.16
C GLU A 52 -1.10 -16.06 2.11
N LYS A 53 -0.70 -16.38 0.88
CA LYS A 53 -0.60 -15.45 -0.24
C LYS A 53 -1.95 -14.82 -0.57
N ILE A 54 -3.00 -15.64 -0.65
CA ILE A 54 -4.36 -15.20 -0.97
C ILE A 54 -4.89 -14.28 0.13
N ILE A 55 -4.73 -14.65 1.41
CA ILE A 55 -5.18 -13.84 2.54
C ILE A 55 -4.52 -12.46 2.51
N TRP A 56 -3.21 -12.41 2.31
CA TRP A 56 -2.48 -11.14 2.28
C TRP A 56 -2.80 -10.28 1.06
N ILE A 57 -3.05 -10.89 -0.10
CA ILE A 57 -3.56 -10.19 -1.28
C ILE A 57 -4.87 -9.48 -0.96
N VAL A 58 -5.82 -10.17 -0.31
CA VAL A 58 -7.11 -9.59 0.06
C VAL A 58 -6.94 -8.43 1.04
N VAL A 59 -6.12 -8.59 2.08
CA VAL A 59 -5.85 -7.53 3.07
C VAL A 59 -5.26 -6.28 2.42
N VAL A 60 -4.30 -6.46 1.50
CA VAL A 60 -3.68 -5.33 0.80
C VAL A 60 -4.63 -4.66 -0.18
N LEU A 61 -5.47 -5.42 -0.88
CA LEU A 61 -6.51 -4.85 -1.75
C LEU A 61 -7.49 -4.00 -0.93
N ILE A 62 -7.91 -4.46 0.26
CA ILE A 62 -8.76 -3.67 1.16
C ILE A 62 -8.07 -2.36 1.56
N ALA A 63 -6.77 -2.40 1.89
CA ALA A 63 -6.01 -1.19 2.24
C ALA A 63 -5.98 -0.17 1.08
N ILE A 64 -5.79 -0.64 -0.16
CA ILE A 64 -5.83 0.20 -1.36
C ILE A 64 -7.23 0.78 -1.56
N THR A 65 -8.30 -0.02 -1.42
CA THR A 65 -9.68 0.44 -1.56
C THR A 65 -10.01 1.53 -0.53
N ILE A 66 -9.60 1.36 0.72
CA ILE A 66 -9.80 2.35 1.79
C ILE A 66 -9.03 3.65 1.47
N GLY A 67 -7.79 3.55 1.00
CA GLY A 67 -7.02 4.71 0.57
C GLY A 67 -7.67 5.44 -0.61
N MET A 68 -8.17 4.71 -1.63
CA MET A 68 -8.87 5.31 -2.77
C MET A 68 -10.19 5.96 -2.37
N LEU A 69 -10.96 5.34 -1.47
CA LEU A 69 -12.16 5.95 -0.89
C LEU A 69 -11.82 7.24 -0.15
N GLY A 70 -10.72 7.27 0.61
CA GLY A 70 -10.23 8.49 1.26
C GLY A 70 -9.95 9.62 0.27
N ILE A 71 -9.31 9.33 -0.87
CA ILE A 71 -9.05 10.33 -1.92
C ILE A 71 -10.37 10.83 -2.56
N LEU A 72 -11.30 9.91 -2.83
CA LEU A 72 -12.61 10.23 -3.40
C LEU A 72 -13.46 11.11 -2.47
N LEU A 73 -13.41 10.84 -1.16
CA LEU A 73 -14.14 11.58 -0.13
C LEU A 73 -13.45 12.88 0.29
N LYS A 74 -12.13 13.01 0.09
CA LYS A 74 -11.39 14.27 0.29
C LYS A 74 -11.85 15.36 -0.69
N LYS A 75 -12.04 15.00 -1.96
CA LYS A 75 -12.41 15.96 -3.02
C LYS A 75 -13.66 16.82 -2.73
N PRO A 76 -14.76 16.26 -2.18
CA PRO A 76 -15.94 17.06 -1.83
C PRO A 76 -15.89 17.70 -0.42
N ALA A 77 -14.94 17.33 0.44
CA ALA A 77 -14.87 17.78 1.83
C ALA A 77 -13.53 18.47 2.10
N GLU A 78 -13.40 19.73 1.69
CA GLU A 78 -12.16 20.52 1.83
C GLU A 78 -11.69 20.71 3.29
N ASP A 79 -12.51 20.41 4.30
CA ASP A 79 -12.22 20.79 5.69
C ASP A 79 -11.99 19.64 6.69
N ASN A 80 -12.15 18.37 6.30
CA ASN A 80 -12.03 17.25 7.24
C ASN A 80 -10.63 16.60 7.25
N ASN A 81 -9.65 17.34 7.76
CA ASN A 81 -8.28 16.84 7.98
C ASN A 81 -8.22 15.55 8.83
N SER A 82 -9.17 15.36 9.74
CA SER A 82 -9.26 14.17 10.61
C SER A 82 -9.62 12.89 9.83
N MET A 83 -10.55 12.97 8.87
CA MET A 83 -10.91 11.82 8.04
C MET A 83 -9.78 11.45 7.09
N ASN A 84 -9.12 12.45 6.47
CA ASN A 84 -7.97 12.22 5.60
C ASN A 84 -6.84 11.49 6.34
N PHE A 85 -6.58 11.88 7.59
CA PHE A 85 -5.62 11.22 8.45
C PHE A 85 -6.04 9.78 8.77
N LEU A 86 -7.31 9.53 9.11
CA LEU A 86 -7.82 8.18 9.40
C LEU A 86 -7.74 7.23 8.20
N PHE A 87 -8.17 7.67 7.01
CA PHE A 87 -8.10 6.84 5.80
C PHE A 87 -6.66 6.50 5.41
N GLY A 88 -5.74 7.46 5.55
CA GLY A 88 -4.30 7.21 5.35
C GLY A 88 -3.73 6.26 6.40
N LEU A 89 -4.04 6.49 7.69
CA LEU A 89 -3.55 5.69 8.80
C LEU A 89 -4.01 4.23 8.70
N ILE A 90 -5.27 3.98 8.35
CA ILE A 90 -5.81 2.62 8.18
C ILE A 90 -5.07 1.89 7.05
N ALA A 91 -4.87 2.54 5.90
CA ALA A 91 -4.11 1.95 4.79
C ALA A 91 -2.66 1.63 5.18
N VAL A 92 -2.02 2.54 5.94
CA VAL A 92 -0.66 2.33 6.49
C VAL A 92 -0.64 1.16 7.47
N ILE A 93 -1.56 1.11 8.44
CA ILE A 93 -1.63 0.05 9.46
C ILE A 93 -1.88 -1.32 8.82
N LEU A 94 -2.80 -1.40 7.85
CA LEU A 94 -3.07 -2.65 7.13
C LEU A 94 -1.83 -3.12 6.36
N SER A 95 -1.12 -2.20 5.72
CA SER A 95 0.15 -2.50 5.03
C SER A 95 1.27 -2.91 6.00
N LEU A 96 1.33 -2.31 7.19
CA LEU A 96 2.29 -2.66 8.24
C LEU A 96 1.97 -4.01 8.88
N SER A 97 0.69 -4.36 9.03
CA SER A 97 0.27 -5.66 9.56
C SER A 97 0.78 -6.80 8.68
N TYR A 98 0.85 -6.60 7.36
CA TYR A 98 1.55 -7.49 6.43
C TYR A 98 3.03 -7.66 6.75
N PHE A 99 3.76 -6.56 6.96
CA PHE A 99 5.18 -6.64 7.30
C PHE A 99 5.44 -7.33 8.66
N LEU A 100 4.52 -7.20 9.61
CA LEU A 100 4.68 -7.78 10.94
C LEU A 100 4.27 -9.27 10.99
N VAL A 101 3.16 -9.64 10.35
CA VAL A 101 2.59 -10.98 10.45
C VAL A 101 2.97 -11.84 9.23
N GLY A 102 2.80 -11.31 8.02
CA GLY A 102 3.09 -12.03 6.77
C GLY A 102 4.58 -12.26 6.52
N ARG A 103 5.46 -11.32 6.90
CA ARG A 103 6.91 -11.46 6.71
C ARG A 103 7.59 -12.30 7.79
N ARG A 104 7.07 -12.36 9.02
CA ARG A 104 7.62 -13.22 10.10
C ARG A 104 7.57 -14.71 9.75
N GLY A 105 6.61 -15.15 8.92
CA GLY A 105 6.55 -16.51 8.39
C GLY A 105 7.72 -16.87 7.44
N LYS A 106 8.41 -15.88 6.84
CA LYS A 106 9.57 -16.08 5.95
C LYS A 106 10.91 -16.25 6.69
N LEU A 107 10.97 -15.93 7.99
CA LEU A 107 12.21 -15.92 8.80
C LEU A 107 12.41 -17.21 9.63
N LYS A 108 11.56 -18.22 9.43
CA LYS A 108 11.78 -19.58 9.94
C LYS A 108 12.24 -20.49 8.81
#